data_AF-A0A9N9K4G8-F1
#
_entry.id   AF-A0A9N9K4G8-F1
#
_cell.length_a   1.000
_cell.length_b   1.000
_cell.length_c   1.000
_cell.angle_alpha   90.00
_cell.angle_beta   90.00
_cell.angle_gamma   90.00
#
_symmetry.space_group_name_H-M   'P 1'
#
loop_
_entity.id
_entity.type
_entity.pdbx_description
1 polymer ?
#
loop_
_entity_poly.entity_id
_entity_poly.type
_entity_poly.pdbx_seq_one_letter_code
_entity_poly.pdbx_strand_id
1 'polypeptide(L)'
;SDGVGSTQPTNTDSDNATCYYRQIDKEEDKAVSWLTKLGQSLAKWLRENGDYQINKSQEVLLDFPEGYFLYEYLKVLSDGTQTSDTYLFGAHKFQSPSEFIPHLKWLVSKDSQCQCVHCPPSSKVIKPTSSVSSSKPKVSKSSSKTSAKSSKLSSESTHNPSESESLQTSRSLAKSRMLKPSGDGESSKNSSTKEHKKDDRPKAKYAEYRTGEIVWVILAKTGDNILIDKFKDLNVGDSPITNWPGVIYSRGKVAPDVDIVKFTVKLVVLNTEVSIRRTGLIPWKAFNPVIPEEVLKNVIGSNSNEQLEPEIDINIQNYVRAVHRANEAAQTYSPMKMF
;
A
#
# COMPACT_ATOMS: atom_id res chain seq x y z
N SER A 1 0.48 4.99 -16.27
CA SER A 1 -0.85 4.81 -15.65
C SER A 1 -1.48 6.17 -15.35
N ASP A 2 -2.71 6.25 -14.83
CA ASP A 2 -3.31 7.47 -14.26
C ASP A 2 -3.10 7.61 -12.74
N GLY A 3 -2.60 6.57 -12.05
CA GLY A 3 -2.34 6.57 -10.60
C GLY A 3 -1.28 7.55 -10.07
N VAL A 4 -0.78 8.46 -10.91
CA VAL A 4 0.20 9.50 -10.53
C VAL A 4 -0.54 10.66 -9.87
N GLY A 5 -0.18 10.98 -8.62
CA GLY A 5 -0.97 11.89 -7.76
C GLY A 5 -1.99 11.18 -6.86
N SER A 6 -1.83 9.86 -6.67
CA SER A 6 -2.69 9.01 -5.82
C SER A 6 -2.95 9.61 -4.43
N THR A 7 -4.21 9.60 -3.99
CA THR A 7 -4.63 10.03 -2.65
C THR A 7 -4.34 8.94 -1.61
N GLN A 8 -3.07 8.56 -1.46
CA GLN A 8 -2.65 7.53 -0.50
C GLN A 8 -3.10 7.88 0.94
N PRO A 9 -3.48 6.88 1.76
CA PRO A 9 -3.98 7.14 3.10
C PRO A 9 -2.89 7.77 3.98
N THR A 10 -3.18 8.93 4.58
CA THR A 10 -2.24 9.66 5.44
C THR A 10 -2.05 9.02 6.83
N ASN A 11 -2.98 8.16 7.24
CA ASN A 11 -2.94 7.47 8.53
C ASN A 11 -2.53 5.99 8.33
N THR A 12 -1.22 5.76 8.21
CA THR A 12 -0.61 4.42 8.09
C THR A 12 0.18 4.00 9.35
N ASP A 13 0.04 4.74 10.45
CA ASP A 13 0.76 4.49 11.69
C ASP A 13 -0.04 3.54 12.61
N SER A 14 0.57 2.42 12.98
CA SER A 14 0.04 1.47 13.97
C SER A 14 0.14 1.95 15.42
N ASP A 15 0.85 3.05 15.65
CA ASP A 15 1.41 3.41 16.95
C ASP A 15 0.35 4.06 17.85
N ASN A 16 -0.47 3.19 18.44
CA ASN A 16 -1.57 3.46 19.36
C ASN A 16 -2.84 4.08 18.70
N ALA A 17 -2.97 3.99 17.38
CA ALA A 17 -4.19 4.36 16.66
C ALA A 17 -5.24 3.23 16.66
N THR A 18 -6.48 3.52 17.06
CA THR A 18 -7.60 2.55 17.01
C THR A 18 -8.12 2.29 15.60
N CYS A 19 -7.71 3.10 14.63
CA CYS A 19 -8.05 3.00 13.21
C CYS A 19 -6.80 3.41 12.39
N TYR A 20 -6.31 2.55 11.50
CA TYR A 20 -5.18 2.85 10.61
C TYR A 20 -5.25 2.05 9.30
N TYR A 21 -4.54 2.49 8.27
CA TYR A 21 -4.40 1.77 7.01
C TYR A 21 -3.09 0.98 6.98
N ARG A 22 -3.15 -0.30 6.57
CA ARG A 22 -1.99 -1.14 6.29
C ARG A 22 -1.96 -1.44 4.80
N GLN A 23 -0.82 -1.25 4.13
CA GLN A 23 -0.67 -1.76 2.77
C GLN A 23 -0.69 -3.30 2.79
N ILE A 24 -1.38 -3.90 1.82
CA ILE A 24 -1.45 -5.35 1.62
C ILE A 24 -0.41 -5.71 0.56
N ASP A 25 0.40 -6.73 0.83
CA ASP A 25 1.35 -7.22 -0.17
C ASP A 25 0.68 -8.13 -1.20
N LYS A 26 1.21 -8.20 -2.41
CA LYS A 26 0.49 -8.85 -3.54
C LYS A 26 0.39 -10.36 -3.42
N GLU A 27 1.29 -10.99 -2.68
CA GLU A 27 1.25 -12.41 -2.33
C GLU A 27 0.24 -12.74 -1.20
N GLU A 28 -0.38 -11.75 -0.56
CA GLU A 28 -1.44 -12.01 0.44
C GLU A 28 -2.76 -12.43 -0.21
N ASP A 29 -3.49 -13.37 0.41
CA ASP A 29 -4.78 -13.90 -0.07
C ASP A 29 -5.79 -12.81 -0.45
N LYS A 30 -5.80 -11.68 0.27
CA LYS A 30 -6.66 -10.52 -0.02
C LYS A 30 -6.32 -9.90 -1.38
N ALA A 31 -5.04 -9.70 -1.67
CA ALA A 31 -4.58 -9.16 -2.95
C ALA A 31 -4.78 -10.16 -4.09
N VAL A 32 -4.42 -11.44 -3.89
CA VAL A 32 -4.68 -12.53 -4.85
C VAL A 32 -6.17 -12.62 -5.19
N SER A 33 -7.07 -12.50 -4.20
CA SER A 33 -8.52 -12.50 -4.42
C SER A 33 -8.99 -11.29 -5.24
N TRP A 34 -8.41 -10.10 -5.03
CA TRP A 34 -8.70 -8.92 -5.85
C TRP A 34 -8.19 -9.10 -7.29
N LEU A 35 -6.91 -9.43 -7.48
CA LEU A 35 -6.26 -9.62 -8.78
C LEU A 35 -6.96 -10.71 -9.62
N THR A 36 -7.46 -11.77 -8.98
CA THR A 36 -8.28 -12.82 -9.61
C THR A 36 -9.63 -12.29 -10.11
N LYS A 37 -10.38 -11.56 -9.25
CA LYS A 37 -11.70 -11.01 -9.62
C LYS A 37 -11.59 -9.97 -10.75
N LEU A 38 -10.53 -9.15 -10.72
CA LEU A 38 -10.21 -8.21 -11.78
C LEU A 38 -9.81 -8.93 -13.09
N GLY A 39 -8.92 -9.93 -13.00
CA GLY A 39 -8.47 -10.71 -14.15
C GLY A 39 -9.59 -11.45 -14.86
N GLN A 40 -10.46 -12.17 -14.13
CA GLN A 40 -11.66 -12.84 -14.68
C GLN A 40 -12.60 -11.87 -15.39
N SER A 41 -12.83 -10.70 -14.79
CA SER A 41 -13.74 -9.69 -15.33
C SER A 41 -13.19 -8.98 -16.56
N LEU A 42 -11.86 -8.77 -16.62
CA LEU A 42 -11.17 -8.22 -17.77
C LEU A 42 -11.08 -9.26 -18.91
N ALA A 43 -10.71 -10.50 -18.61
CA ALA A 43 -10.63 -11.60 -19.59
C ALA A 43 -11.99 -11.91 -20.22
N LYS A 44 -13.07 -11.89 -19.42
CA LYS A 44 -14.44 -11.96 -19.94
C LYS A 44 -14.73 -10.82 -20.93
N TRP A 45 -14.46 -9.58 -20.54
CA TRP A 45 -14.72 -8.42 -21.40
C TRP A 45 -13.88 -8.43 -22.68
N LEU A 46 -12.62 -8.85 -22.62
CA LEU A 46 -11.76 -9.00 -23.80
C LEU A 46 -12.32 -10.03 -24.78
N ARG A 47 -12.85 -11.17 -24.31
CA ARG A 47 -13.56 -12.16 -25.16
C ARG A 47 -14.90 -11.66 -25.72
N GLU A 48 -15.55 -10.72 -25.04
CA GLU A 48 -16.80 -10.11 -25.50
C GLU A 48 -16.58 -8.97 -26.51
N ASN A 49 -15.37 -8.41 -26.60
CA ASN A 49 -15.06 -7.19 -27.37
C ASN A 49 -13.86 -7.37 -28.34
N GLY A 50 -13.33 -8.58 -28.48
CA GLY A 50 -12.22 -8.92 -29.38
C GLY A 50 -11.91 -10.43 -29.37
N ASP A 51 -11.06 -10.87 -30.31
CA ASP A 51 -10.72 -12.29 -30.50
C ASP A 51 -9.58 -12.76 -29.58
N TYR A 52 -9.79 -12.60 -28.26
CA TYR A 52 -8.78 -12.87 -27.23
C TYR A 52 -8.97 -14.24 -26.56
N GLN A 53 -8.24 -15.25 -27.02
CA GLN A 53 -8.29 -16.62 -26.46
C GLN A 53 -7.52 -16.72 -25.12
N ILE A 54 -8.12 -16.22 -24.04
CA ILE A 54 -7.54 -16.24 -22.68
C ILE A 54 -8.01 -17.50 -21.93
N ASN A 55 -7.07 -18.35 -21.52
CA ASN A 55 -7.35 -19.56 -20.75
C ASN A 55 -7.72 -19.25 -19.29
N LYS A 56 -8.48 -20.13 -18.63
CA LYS A 56 -8.91 -19.95 -17.23
C LYS A 56 -7.76 -19.80 -16.23
N SER A 57 -6.59 -20.39 -16.50
CA SER A 57 -5.35 -20.24 -15.72
C SER A 57 -4.68 -18.85 -15.88
N GLN A 58 -5.09 -18.07 -16.87
CA GLN A 58 -4.58 -16.73 -17.19
C GLN A 58 -5.58 -15.62 -16.79
N GLU A 59 -6.69 -15.97 -16.12
CA GLU A 59 -7.72 -15.03 -15.66
C GLU A 59 -7.35 -14.33 -14.33
N VAL A 60 -6.06 -14.04 -14.12
CA VAL A 60 -5.53 -13.37 -12.92
C VAL A 60 -4.57 -12.27 -13.36
N LEU A 61 -4.71 -11.07 -12.81
CA LEU A 61 -3.74 -9.99 -13.07
C LEU A 61 -2.40 -10.30 -12.38
N LEU A 62 -1.29 -10.05 -13.06
CA LEU A 62 0.06 -10.22 -12.51
C LEU A 62 0.39 -9.23 -11.39
N ASP A 63 -0.17 -8.03 -11.47
CA ASP A 63 -0.04 -6.96 -10.47
C ASP A 63 -1.18 -5.95 -10.66
N PHE A 64 -1.31 -4.98 -9.76
CA PHE A 64 -2.22 -3.84 -9.96
C PHE A 64 -1.65 -2.86 -11.01
N PRO A 65 -2.50 -2.02 -11.66
CA PRO A 65 -2.00 -0.96 -12.54
C PRO A 65 -1.04 -0.02 -11.79
N GLU A 66 0.05 0.40 -12.45
CA GLU A 66 1.08 1.28 -11.86
C GLU A 66 0.46 2.47 -11.09
N GLY A 67 0.95 2.70 -9.86
CA GLY A 67 0.42 3.74 -8.98
C GLY A 67 -0.87 3.37 -8.21
N TYR A 68 -1.45 2.19 -8.45
CA TYR A 68 -2.52 1.64 -7.62
C TYR A 68 -1.95 0.65 -6.60
N PHE A 69 -2.38 0.80 -5.35
CA PHE A 69 -1.94 -0.03 -4.23
C PHE A 69 -3.13 -0.45 -3.37
N LEU A 70 -3.13 -1.70 -2.92
CA LEU A 70 -4.18 -2.24 -2.08
C LEU A 70 -3.85 -2.00 -0.60
N TYR A 71 -4.83 -1.50 0.16
CA TYR A 71 -4.72 -1.29 1.61
C TYR A 71 -5.89 -1.96 2.32
N GLU A 72 -5.64 -2.49 3.50
CA GLU A 72 -6.70 -2.75 4.48
C GLU A 72 -6.83 -1.57 5.43
N TYR A 73 -8.07 -1.20 5.74
CA TYR A 73 -8.38 -0.31 6.85
C TYR A 73 -8.67 -1.17 8.07
N LEU A 74 -7.78 -1.12 9.06
CA LEU A 74 -7.92 -1.85 10.31
C LEU A 74 -8.59 -0.97 11.35
N LYS A 75 -9.65 -1.47 11.97
CA LYS A 75 -10.35 -0.83 13.08
C LYS A 75 -10.42 -1.79 14.26
N VAL A 76 -9.89 -1.36 15.39
CA VAL A 76 -9.98 -2.08 16.67
C VAL A 76 -11.16 -1.52 17.45
N LEU A 77 -12.10 -2.40 17.82
CA LEU A 77 -13.27 -2.09 18.62
C LEU A 77 -12.93 -2.15 20.13
N SER A 78 -13.81 -1.59 20.97
CA SER A 78 -13.59 -1.47 22.43
C SER A 78 -13.62 -2.80 23.19
N ASP A 79 -14.09 -3.86 22.57
CA ASP A 79 -14.05 -5.25 23.05
C ASP A 79 -12.75 -5.99 22.63
N GLY A 80 -11.89 -5.35 21.84
CA GLY A 80 -10.70 -5.96 21.24
C GLY A 80 -10.95 -6.62 19.87
N THR A 81 -12.19 -6.63 19.37
CA THR A 81 -12.49 -7.19 18.04
C THR A 81 -11.90 -6.30 16.94
N GLN A 82 -11.10 -6.89 16.05
CA GLN A 82 -10.51 -6.20 14.91
C GLN A 82 -11.34 -6.45 13.64
N THR A 83 -11.86 -5.39 13.03
CA THR A 83 -12.48 -5.45 11.69
C THR A 83 -11.52 -4.93 10.62
N SER A 84 -11.60 -5.47 9.41
CA SER A 84 -10.76 -5.05 8.28
C SER A 84 -11.58 -4.87 6.99
N ASP A 85 -11.70 -3.64 6.51
CA ASP A 85 -12.18 -3.34 5.16
C ASP A 85 -11.01 -3.30 4.18
N THR A 86 -11.23 -3.46 2.88
CA THR A 86 -10.16 -3.42 1.86
C THR A 86 -10.46 -2.37 0.81
N TYR A 87 -9.47 -1.55 0.47
CA TYR A 87 -9.59 -0.44 -0.48
C TYR A 87 -8.41 -0.45 -1.45
N LEU A 88 -8.69 -0.25 -2.74
CA LEU A 88 -7.66 0.02 -3.75
C LEU A 88 -7.53 1.53 -3.94
N PHE A 89 -6.33 2.06 -3.67
CA PHE A 89 -6.01 3.48 -3.78
C PHE A 89 -5.14 3.74 -5.01
N GLY A 90 -5.58 4.66 -5.86
CA GLY A 90 -4.83 5.23 -6.99
C GLY A 90 -5.30 6.67 -7.22
N ALA A 91 -5.60 7.05 -8.46
CA ALA A 91 -6.25 8.34 -8.76
C ALA A 91 -7.59 8.53 -8.00
N HIS A 92 -8.26 7.44 -7.63
CA HIS A 92 -9.44 7.39 -6.78
C HIS A 92 -9.33 6.23 -5.77
N LYS A 93 -10.19 6.21 -4.74
CA LYS A 93 -10.30 5.13 -3.75
C LYS A 93 -11.51 4.24 -4.04
N PHE A 94 -11.25 3.01 -4.46
CA PHE A 94 -12.27 1.99 -4.75
C PHE A 94 -12.39 1.02 -3.55
N GLN A 95 -13.60 0.63 -3.17
CA GLN A 95 -13.93 -0.22 -2.03
C GLN A 95 -14.12 -1.70 -2.43
N SER A 96 -14.31 -1.97 -3.72
CA SER A 96 -14.45 -3.33 -4.24
C SER A 96 -13.90 -3.49 -5.66
N PRO A 97 -13.56 -4.72 -6.10
CA PRO A 97 -13.23 -4.99 -7.49
C PRO A 97 -14.33 -4.54 -8.45
N SER A 98 -15.60 -4.66 -8.06
CA SER A 98 -16.77 -4.28 -8.88
C SER A 98 -16.81 -2.78 -9.22
N GLU A 99 -16.40 -1.92 -8.30
CA GLU A 99 -16.29 -0.47 -8.54
C GLU A 99 -15.09 -0.14 -9.45
N PHE A 100 -13.99 -0.92 -9.37
CA PHE A 100 -12.77 -0.69 -10.14
C PHE A 100 -12.81 -1.27 -11.56
N ILE A 101 -13.54 -2.37 -11.81
CA ILE A 101 -13.66 -3.01 -13.13
C ILE A 101 -13.99 -2.04 -14.28
N PRO A 102 -14.98 -1.11 -14.19
CA PRO A 102 -15.20 -0.13 -15.27
C PRO A 102 -14.03 0.84 -15.48
N HIS A 103 -13.24 1.14 -14.46
CA HIS A 103 -12.01 1.94 -14.57
C HIS A 103 -10.87 1.15 -15.22
N LEU A 104 -10.69 -0.12 -14.81
CA LEU A 104 -9.70 -1.03 -15.37
C LEU A 104 -9.93 -1.28 -16.87
N LYS A 105 -11.18 -1.43 -17.30
CA LYS A 105 -11.53 -1.54 -18.73
C LYS A 105 -11.12 -0.28 -19.50
N TRP A 106 -11.45 0.90 -18.98
CA TRP A 106 -11.07 2.18 -19.56
C TRP A 106 -9.54 2.37 -19.67
N LEU A 107 -8.78 1.94 -18.65
CA LEU A 107 -7.30 1.95 -18.69
C LEU A 107 -6.71 1.06 -19.78
N VAL A 108 -7.38 -0.05 -20.11
CA VAL A 108 -6.93 -1.00 -21.15
C VAL A 108 -7.37 -0.55 -22.55
N SER A 109 -8.62 -0.10 -22.73
CA SER A 109 -9.14 0.35 -24.02
C SER A 109 -8.62 1.72 -24.44
N LYS A 110 -8.29 2.58 -23.48
CA LYS A 110 -7.98 4.01 -23.67
C LYS A 110 -9.13 4.80 -24.30
N ASP A 111 -10.38 4.38 -24.06
CA ASP A 111 -11.58 5.08 -24.51
C ASP A 111 -11.64 6.54 -24.03
N SER A 112 -12.38 7.39 -24.75
CA SER A 112 -12.50 8.81 -24.41
C SER A 112 -13.36 9.12 -23.16
N GLN A 113 -13.97 8.11 -22.54
CA GLN A 113 -14.84 8.26 -21.37
C GLN A 113 -14.82 7.02 -20.47
N CYS A 114 -14.40 7.20 -19.21
CA CYS A 114 -14.55 6.19 -18.17
C CYS A 114 -16.02 6.07 -17.72
N GLN A 115 -16.43 4.87 -17.29
CA GLN A 115 -17.77 4.57 -16.78
C GLN A 115 -17.78 4.21 -15.27
N CYS A 116 -16.66 4.43 -14.56
CA CYS A 116 -16.60 4.15 -13.12
C CYS A 116 -17.31 5.23 -12.30
N VAL A 117 -17.73 4.88 -11.08
CA VAL A 117 -18.48 5.75 -10.15
C VAL A 117 -17.66 6.97 -9.67
N HIS A 118 -16.33 6.94 -9.79
CA HIS A 118 -15.46 8.01 -9.28
C HIS A 118 -15.01 9.03 -10.35
N CYS A 119 -14.99 8.63 -11.63
CA CYS A 119 -14.66 9.56 -12.71
C CYS A 119 -15.86 10.46 -13.04
N PRO A 120 -15.66 11.76 -13.30
CA PRO A 120 -16.74 12.63 -13.75
C PRO A 120 -17.23 12.17 -15.13
N PRO A 121 -18.55 12.16 -15.40
CA PRO A 121 -19.07 11.84 -16.72
C PRO A 121 -18.56 12.87 -17.73
N SER A 122 -18.06 12.39 -18.88
CA SER A 122 -17.48 13.22 -19.93
C SER A 122 -18.47 14.30 -20.36
N SER A 123 -18.16 15.56 -20.04
CA SER A 123 -19.03 16.71 -20.28
C SER A 123 -18.96 17.16 -21.75
N LYS A 124 -19.33 16.25 -22.66
CA LYS A 124 -19.24 16.40 -24.12
C LYS A 124 -20.55 15.99 -24.81
N VAL A 125 -21.62 16.74 -24.57
CA VAL A 125 -22.27 17.56 -25.61
C VAL A 125 -23.02 18.70 -24.90
N ILE A 126 -22.43 19.89 -24.81
CA ILE A 126 -23.25 21.11 -24.73
C ILE A 126 -23.86 21.25 -26.12
N LYS A 127 -25.15 20.88 -26.28
CA LYS A 127 -25.87 21.23 -27.51
C LYS A 127 -25.93 22.76 -27.56
N PRO A 128 -25.63 23.41 -28.69
CA PRO A 128 -25.88 24.84 -28.84
C PRO A 128 -27.40 25.05 -28.81
N THR A 129 -27.93 25.34 -27.62
CA THR A 129 -29.34 25.66 -27.43
C THR A 129 -29.60 27.02 -28.03
N SER A 130 -30.09 27.02 -29.27
CA SER A 130 -30.75 28.17 -29.87
C SER A 130 -31.79 28.74 -28.89
N SER A 131 -31.74 30.06 -28.73
CA SER A 131 -32.71 30.90 -28.03
C SER A 131 -34.14 30.36 -27.93
N VAL A 132 -34.75 30.49 -26.74
CA VAL A 132 -35.93 31.37 -26.54
C VAL A 132 -35.97 31.80 -25.06
N SER A 133 -36.16 33.09 -24.81
CA SER A 133 -36.43 33.65 -23.48
C SER A 133 -37.94 33.67 -23.20
N SER A 134 -38.40 33.09 -22.07
CA SER A 134 -39.72 33.42 -21.50
C SER A 134 -39.88 33.03 -20.02
N SER A 135 -40.28 34.02 -19.23
CA SER A 135 -41.30 33.99 -18.17
C SER A 135 -41.32 32.90 -17.08
N LYS A 136 -41.23 33.36 -15.82
CA LYS A 136 -41.69 32.64 -14.61
C LYS A 136 -43.20 32.34 -14.70
N PRO A 137 -43.69 31.33 -13.96
CA PRO A 137 -44.53 31.71 -12.81
C PRO A 137 -44.03 31.15 -11.47
N LYS A 138 -44.73 31.52 -10.40
CA LYS A 138 -44.32 31.41 -8.99
C LYS A 138 -45.46 30.79 -8.18
N VAL A 139 -45.27 29.57 -7.65
CA VAL A 139 -46.24 28.94 -6.74
C VAL A 139 -45.52 28.41 -5.50
N SER A 140 -45.99 28.84 -4.34
CA SER A 140 -45.53 28.41 -3.01
C SER A 140 -46.11 27.06 -2.62
N LYS A 141 -45.35 26.25 -1.85
CA LYS A 141 -45.91 25.11 -1.12
C LYS A 141 -45.59 25.24 0.38
N SER A 142 -46.63 25.27 1.19
CA SER A 142 -46.57 25.53 2.63
C SER A 142 -46.37 24.26 3.46
N SER A 143 -45.81 24.44 4.66
CA SER A 143 -45.55 23.39 5.64
C SER A 143 -46.81 22.87 6.34
N SER A 144 -46.84 21.58 6.69
CA SER A 144 -47.64 21.07 7.81
C SER A 144 -47.03 19.77 8.39
N LYS A 145 -47.21 19.55 9.70
CA LYS A 145 -46.74 18.38 10.46
C LYS A 145 -47.94 17.57 10.96
N THR A 146 -47.85 16.24 10.97
CA THR A 146 -48.44 15.29 11.96
C THR A 146 -47.92 13.89 11.59
N SER A 147 -47.39 13.02 12.47
CA SER A 147 -47.77 12.56 13.82
C SER A 147 -48.69 11.32 13.86
N ALA A 148 -48.05 10.15 13.75
CA ALA A 148 -48.23 8.93 14.57
C ALA A 148 -49.55 8.10 14.62
N LYS A 149 -49.34 6.76 14.64
CA LYS A 149 -49.81 5.77 15.66
C LYS A 149 -50.78 4.64 15.22
N SER A 150 -50.31 3.38 15.38
CA SER A 150 -51.09 2.11 15.43
C SER A 150 -51.89 1.72 14.16
N SER A 151 -52.39 0.48 13.92
CA SER A 151 -52.51 -0.79 14.70
C SER A 151 -52.37 -1.99 13.72
N LYS A 152 -51.75 -3.14 14.07
CA LYS A 152 -52.30 -4.36 14.75
C LYS A 152 -53.30 -5.20 13.92
N LEU A 153 -52.87 -6.41 13.47
CA LEU A 153 -53.60 -7.69 13.19
C LEU A 153 -54.87 -7.67 12.29
N SER A 154 -55.27 -8.72 11.55
CA SER A 154 -54.78 -10.12 11.39
C SER A 154 -55.42 -10.81 10.16
N SER A 155 -55.05 -12.07 9.92
CA SER A 155 -55.82 -13.16 9.24
C SER A 155 -55.89 -13.18 7.70
N GLU A 156 -56.14 -14.31 7.02
CA GLU A 156 -55.83 -15.75 7.26
C GLU A 156 -56.37 -16.54 6.04
N SER A 157 -55.55 -17.36 5.35
CA SER A 157 -56.11 -18.43 4.52
C SER A 157 -55.10 -19.53 4.16
N THR A 158 -55.33 -20.66 4.81
CA THR A 158 -54.94 -22.05 4.51
C THR A 158 -54.93 -22.39 3.01
N HIS A 159 -53.92 -23.14 2.53
CA HIS A 159 -54.11 -24.55 2.15
C HIS A 159 -52.81 -25.28 1.72
N ASN A 160 -52.58 -26.42 2.38
CA ASN A 160 -51.72 -27.55 2.00
C ASN A 160 -52.65 -28.72 1.54
N PRO A 161 -52.23 -29.96 1.14
CA PRO A 161 -51.02 -30.70 1.59
C PRO A 161 -50.31 -31.67 0.58
N SER A 162 -49.28 -32.39 1.07
CA SER A 162 -48.85 -33.77 0.69
C SER A 162 -48.35 -34.08 -0.74
N GLU A 163 -47.60 -35.15 -1.09
CA GLU A 163 -46.58 -36.08 -0.51
C GLU A 163 -46.11 -37.02 -1.67
N SER A 164 -45.09 -37.89 -1.66
CA SER A 164 -43.94 -38.33 -0.82
C SER A 164 -42.87 -38.91 -1.81
N GLU A 165 -41.73 -39.57 -1.53
CA GLU A 165 -40.96 -40.07 -0.35
C GLU A 165 -39.51 -39.47 -0.41
N SER A 166 -38.51 -39.65 0.46
CA SER A 166 -37.99 -40.75 1.31
C SER A 166 -37.12 -41.82 0.60
N LEU A 167 -35.84 -41.90 1.03
CA LEU A 167 -35.22 -43.15 1.51
C LEU A 167 -33.94 -42.83 2.32
N GLN A 168 -33.48 -43.79 3.12
CA GLN A 168 -32.42 -43.61 4.13
C GLN A 168 -31.19 -44.48 3.84
N THR A 169 -30.01 -44.07 4.31
CA THR A 169 -28.89 -44.99 4.60
C THR A 169 -28.12 -44.46 5.82
N SER A 170 -27.44 -45.33 6.58
CA SER A 170 -27.04 -45.04 7.96
C SER A 170 -25.76 -45.74 8.42
N ARG A 171 -25.24 -45.31 9.59
CA ARG A 171 -24.12 -45.90 10.35
C ARG A 171 -22.73 -45.56 9.74
N SER A 172 -21.63 -45.58 10.49
CA SER A 172 -21.40 -46.16 11.83
C SER A 172 -20.61 -45.26 12.80
N LEU A 173 -20.80 -45.53 14.09
CA LEU A 173 -19.88 -45.11 15.16
C LEU A 173 -18.82 -46.20 15.36
N ALA A 174 -17.55 -45.82 15.52
CA ALA A 174 -16.48 -46.73 15.96
C ALA A 174 -15.94 -46.27 17.32
N LYS A 175 -15.87 -47.19 18.28
CA LYS A 175 -15.51 -46.90 19.69
C LYS A 175 -14.75 -48.09 20.29
N SER A 176 -13.42 -48.01 20.32
CA SER A 176 -12.57 -49.01 20.97
C SER A 176 -11.98 -48.47 22.28
N ARG A 177 -11.77 -49.38 23.24
CA ARG A 177 -11.14 -49.14 24.54
C ARG A 177 -9.84 -49.96 24.62
N MET A 178 -9.07 -49.69 25.68
CA MET A 178 -7.94 -50.51 26.16
C MET A 178 -6.66 -50.36 25.29
N LEU A 179 -5.44 -50.55 25.80
CA LEU A 179 -5.01 -51.05 27.12
C LEU A 179 -4.14 -50.04 27.91
N LYS A 180 -3.90 -50.37 29.19
CA LYS A 180 -3.00 -49.67 30.12
C LYS A 180 -1.83 -50.60 30.46
N PRO A 181 -0.57 -50.16 30.36
CA PRO A 181 0.54 -50.74 31.11
C PRO A 181 0.81 -49.90 32.37
N SER A 182 1.11 -50.58 33.49
CA SER A 182 1.84 -49.96 34.61
C SER A 182 3.35 -50.06 34.34
N GLY A 183 4.14 -49.18 34.94
CA GLY A 183 5.60 -49.18 34.77
C GLY A 183 6.25 -48.24 35.77
N ASP A 184 6.51 -48.73 36.98
CA ASP A 184 7.24 -48.02 38.01
C ASP A 184 8.73 -47.92 37.62
N GLY A 185 9.34 -46.76 37.87
CA GLY A 185 10.74 -46.48 37.48
C GLY A 185 11.30 -45.30 38.26
N GLU A 186 12.16 -45.58 39.23
CA GLU A 186 12.69 -44.59 40.16
C GLU A 186 13.82 -43.70 39.58
N SER A 187 13.90 -42.50 40.15
CA SER A 187 15.15 -41.78 40.46
C SER A 187 16.11 -41.40 39.32
N SER A 188 16.13 -40.10 38.99
CA SER A 188 17.39 -39.34 39.03
C SER A 188 17.18 -37.83 39.20
N LYS A 189 18.28 -37.14 39.55
CA LYS A 189 18.31 -35.78 40.10
C LYS A 189 18.63 -34.70 39.04
N ASN A 190 18.48 -33.45 39.47
CA ASN A 190 19.09 -32.23 38.92
C ASN A 190 18.59 -31.70 37.55
N SER A 191 17.75 -30.68 37.61
CA SER A 191 18.00 -29.43 36.86
C SER A 191 17.38 -28.24 37.58
N SER A 192 18.16 -27.18 37.82
CA SER A 192 17.65 -25.92 38.37
C SER A 192 17.18 -25.03 37.23
N THR A 193 15.89 -25.11 36.89
CA THR A 193 15.28 -24.24 35.89
C THR A 193 15.19 -22.81 36.44
N LYS A 194 16.20 -21.99 36.13
CA LYS A 194 16.08 -20.53 36.27
C LYS A 194 14.98 -20.03 35.35
N GLU A 195 13.82 -19.71 35.92
CA GLU A 195 12.75 -19.01 35.22
C GLU A 195 13.21 -17.59 34.85
N HIS A 196 13.83 -17.47 33.68
CA HIS A 196 13.87 -16.19 32.98
C HIS A 196 12.44 -15.82 32.61
N LYS A 197 11.78 -15.05 33.48
CA LYS A 197 10.56 -14.31 33.15
C LYS A 197 10.82 -13.57 31.84
N LYS A 198 10.15 -13.99 30.77
CA LYS A 198 10.13 -13.24 29.53
C LYS A 198 9.45 -11.92 29.84
N ASP A 199 10.15 -10.83 29.55
CA ASP A 199 9.62 -9.49 29.73
C ASP A 199 8.63 -9.24 28.58
N ASP A 200 7.36 -9.60 28.82
CA ASP A 200 6.26 -9.49 27.85
C ASP A 200 5.84 -8.03 27.58
N ARG A 201 6.63 -7.05 28.03
CA ARG A 201 6.59 -5.71 27.45
C ARG A 201 6.76 -5.84 25.93
N PRO A 202 5.84 -5.29 25.11
CA PRO A 202 6.00 -5.34 23.67
C PRO A 202 7.27 -4.58 23.31
N LYS A 203 8.31 -5.32 22.92
CA LYS A 203 9.53 -4.74 22.36
C LYS A 203 9.08 -3.90 21.17
N ALA A 204 9.16 -2.57 21.31
CA ALA A 204 8.75 -1.64 20.27
C ALA A 204 9.45 -2.06 18.97
N LYS A 205 8.69 -2.68 18.05
CA LYS A 205 9.27 -3.32 16.86
C LYS A 205 9.86 -2.20 16.02
N TYR A 206 11.20 -2.12 16.06
CA TYR A 206 11.99 -0.96 15.62
C TYR A 206 11.36 -0.32 14.37
N ALA A 207 10.79 0.89 14.51
CA ALA A 207 9.90 1.49 13.52
C ALA A 207 10.36 1.19 12.09
N GLU A 208 9.63 0.33 11.39
CA GLU A 208 10.07 -0.22 10.11
C GLU A 208 9.93 0.82 9.01
N TYR A 209 11.03 1.03 8.29
CA TYR A 209 11.00 1.96 7.15
C TYR A 209 10.00 1.49 6.08
N ARG A 210 9.32 2.44 5.45
CA ARG A 210 8.22 2.20 4.49
C ARG A 210 8.65 2.48 3.05
N THR A 211 7.96 1.87 2.10
CA THR A 211 8.04 2.25 0.68
C THR A 211 7.67 3.72 0.52
N GLY A 212 8.45 4.46 -0.26
CA GLY A 212 8.33 5.91 -0.45
C GLY A 212 9.11 6.75 0.56
N GLU A 213 9.61 6.19 1.66
CA GLU A 213 10.42 6.95 2.63
C GLU A 213 11.80 7.30 2.08
N ILE A 214 12.23 8.52 2.40
CA ILE A 214 13.57 9.04 2.14
C ILE A 214 14.48 8.67 3.32
N VAL A 215 15.64 8.10 3.00
CA VAL A 215 16.63 7.61 3.96
C VAL A 215 18.05 7.94 3.50
N TRP A 216 18.99 7.95 4.43
CA TRP A 216 20.41 7.94 4.11
C TRP A 216 20.91 6.49 4.04
N VAL A 217 21.54 6.14 2.92
CA VAL A 217 22.16 4.84 2.69
C VAL A 217 23.64 4.92 3.05
N ILE A 218 24.07 4.13 4.02
CA ILE A 218 25.49 4.01 4.40
C ILE A 218 26.20 3.20 3.30
N LEU A 219 27.04 3.86 2.50
CA LEU A 219 27.60 3.29 1.27
C LEU A 219 28.40 2.00 1.54
N ALA A 220 29.25 2.02 2.57
CA ALA A 220 30.05 0.87 3.02
C ALA A 220 29.23 -0.36 3.49
N LYS A 221 27.90 -0.24 3.62
CA LYS A 221 27.01 -1.35 4.02
C LYS A 221 26.10 -1.86 2.89
N THR A 222 26.22 -1.30 1.68
CA THR A 222 25.50 -1.78 0.49
C THR A 222 25.97 -3.17 0.04
N GLY A 223 27.25 -3.48 0.22
CA GLY A 223 27.90 -4.67 -0.34
C GLY A 223 28.25 -4.55 -1.82
N ASP A 224 28.05 -3.38 -2.43
CA ASP A 224 28.48 -3.08 -3.79
C ASP A 224 29.87 -2.43 -3.75
N ASN A 225 30.90 -3.21 -4.06
CA ASN A 225 32.27 -2.73 -4.08
C ASN A 225 32.51 -1.65 -5.14
N ILE A 226 31.81 -1.70 -6.28
CA ILE A 226 31.96 -0.71 -7.36
C ILE A 226 31.41 0.64 -6.89
N LEU A 227 30.26 0.62 -6.20
CA LEU A 227 29.71 1.81 -5.56
C LEU A 227 30.65 2.35 -4.47
N ILE A 228 31.17 1.48 -3.60
CA ILE A 228 32.06 1.89 -2.50
C ILE A 228 33.37 2.49 -3.04
N ASP A 229 34.05 1.80 -3.96
CA ASP A 229 35.31 2.26 -4.56
C ASP A 229 35.15 3.56 -5.35
N LYS A 230 33.95 3.83 -5.88
CA LYS A 230 33.64 5.07 -6.62
C LYS A 230 33.50 6.31 -5.72
N PHE A 231 33.12 6.17 -4.45
CA PHE A 231 32.86 7.31 -3.56
C PHE A 231 33.80 7.42 -2.35
N LYS A 232 34.58 6.38 -2.01
CA LYS A 232 35.44 6.32 -0.82
C LYS A 232 36.45 7.48 -0.68
N ASP A 233 36.96 7.99 -1.81
CA ASP A 233 38.02 9.01 -1.86
C ASP A 233 37.45 10.44 -2.11
N LEU A 234 36.12 10.58 -2.20
CA LEU A 234 35.46 11.84 -2.52
C LEU A 234 35.00 12.59 -1.26
N ASN A 235 35.39 13.85 -1.17
CA ASN A 235 35.05 14.76 -0.07
C ASN A 235 34.27 15.97 -0.59
N VAL A 236 33.41 16.53 0.25
CA VAL A 236 32.65 17.76 0.02
C VAL A 236 33.15 18.80 1.03
N GLY A 237 34.07 19.67 0.58
CA GLY A 237 34.99 20.32 1.52
C GLY A 237 35.78 19.26 2.28
N ASP A 238 35.91 19.40 3.60
CA ASP A 238 36.61 18.43 4.47
C ASP A 238 35.77 17.19 4.85
N SER A 239 34.54 17.05 4.34
CA SER A 239 33.60 15.97 4.73
C SER A 239 33.53 14.81 3.72
N PRO A 240 33.92 13.57 4.09
CA PRO A 240 33.85 12.42 3.19
C PRO A 240 32.42 11.95 2.90
N ILE A 241 32.15 11.57 1.64
CA ILE A 241 30.85 11.07 1.18
C ILE A 241 30.64 9.62 1.67
N THR A 242 30.24 9.48 2.93
CA THR A 242 29.98 8.18 3.58
C THR A 242 28.54 7.68 3.43
N ASN A 243 27.59 8.59 3.22
CA ASN A 243 26.15 8.33 3.17
C ASN A 243 25.52 9.00 1.95
N TRP A 244 24.65 8.29 1.22
CA TRP A 244 23.97 8.81 0.02
C TRP A 244 22.43 8.86 0.18
N PRO A 245 21.71 9.90 -0.30
CA PRO A 245 20.24 9.94 -0.24
C PRO A 245 19.59 8.85 -1.09
N GLY A 246 18.64 8.10 -0.51
CA GLY A 246 17.88 7.07 -1.21
C GLY A 246 16.40 7.10 -0.88
N VAL A 247 15.58 6.58 -1.80
CA VAL A 247 14.14 6.35 -1.58
C VAL A 247 13.88 4.86 -1.54
N ILE A 248 13.16 4.38 -0.53
CA ILE A 248 12.84 2.95 -0.39
C ILE A 248 11.77 2.59 -1.42
N TYR A 249 12.12 1.66 -2.30
CA TYR A 249 11.27 1.20 -3.39
C TYR A 249 10.48 -0.06 -3.02
N SER A 250 11.11 -0.99 -2.31
CA SER A 250 10.44 -2.19 -1.79
C SER A 250 11.13 -2.75 -0.55
N ARG A 251 10.47 -3.67 0.15
CA ARG A 251 11.00 -4.43 1.28
C ARG A 251 10.64 -5.90 1.13
N GLY A 252 11.46 -6.80 1.64
CA GLY A 252 11.19 -8.24 1.58
C GLY A 252 12.03 -9.04 2.58
N LYS A 253 11.52 -10.21 3.00
CA LYS A 253 12.32 -11.17 3.76
C LYS A 253 13.34 -11.85 2.85
N VAL A 254 14.51 -12.19 3.39
CA VAL A 254 15.54 -12.96 2.65
C VAL A 254 15.12 -14.43 2.45
N ALA A 255 14.36 -14.99 3.39
CA ALA A 255 13.70 -16.30 3.29
C ALA A 255 12.47 -16.31 4.22
N PRO A 256 11.48 -17.21 4.04
CA PRO A 256 10.26 -17.21 4.85
C PRO A 256 10.53 -17.29 6.36
N ASP A 257 11.40 -18.22 6.74
CA ASP A 257 11.76 -18.57 8.12
C ASP A 257 12.81 -17.65 8.75
N VAL A 258 13.24 -16.60 8.04
CA VAL A 258 14.35 -15.74 8.44
C VAL A 258 13.88 -14.29 8.55
N ASP A 259 13.80 -13.77 9.78
CA ASP A 259 13.39 -12.39 10.08
C ASP A 259 14.44 -11.31 9.72
N ILE A 260 15.25 -11.57 8.68
CA ILE A 260 16.11 -10.59 8.04
C ILE A 260 15.33 -9.94 6.90
N VAL A 261 14.79 -8.75 7.16
CA VAL A 261 14.23 -7.87 6.13
C VAL A 261 15.38 -7.15 5.41
N LYS A 262 15.34 -7.20 4.07
CA LYS A 262 16.09 -6.31 3.18
C LYS A 262 15.17 -5.23 2.62
N PHE A 263 15.77 -4.10 2.29
CA PHE A 263 15.14 -2.96 1.63
C PHE A 263 15.82 -2.75 0.28
N THR A 264 15.02 -2.63 -0.78
CA THR A 264 15.48 -2.18 -2.10
C THR A 264 15.37 -0.67 -2.11
N VAL A 265 16.50 0.02 -2.25
CA VAL A 265 16.57 1.49 -2.15
C VAL A 265 17.15 2.06 -3.42
N LYS A 266 16.41 2.97 -4.05
CA LYS A 266 16.85 3.68 -5.26
C LYS A 266 17.62 4.93 -4.85
N LEU A 267 18.89 5.00 -5.22
CA LEU A 267 19.76 6.13 -4.91
C LEU A 267 19.37 7.36 -5.75
N VAL A 268 19.14 8.48 -5.07
CA VAL A 268 18.72 9.73 -5.71
C VAL A 268 19.83 10.24 -6.64
N VAL A 269 19.43 10.77 -7.81
CA VAL A 269 20.28 11.13 -8.97
C VAL A 269 21.00 9.95 -9.65
N LEU A 270 21.59 9.00 -8.93
CA LEU A 270 22.44 7.95 -9.51
C LEU A 270 21.69 6.89 -10.35
N ASN A 271 20.36 6.80 -10.26
CA ASN A 271 19.53 5.76 -10.90
C ASN A 271 20.01 4.33 -10.62
N THR A 272 20.70 4.12 -9.49
CA THR A 272 21.23 2.84 -9.02
C THR A 272 20.35 2.32 -7.89
N GLU A 273 20.12 1.01 -7.83
CA GLU A 273 19.30 0.38 -6.80
C GLU A 273 20.15 -0.60 -5.98
N VAL A 274 20.04 -0.50 -4.65
CA VAL A 274 20.83 -1.29 -3.69
C VAL A 274 19.94 -2.08 -2.75
N SER A 275 20.32 -3.32 -2.44
CA SER A 275 19.54 -4.25 -1.61
C SER A 275 20.17 -4.43 -0.22
N ILE A 276 19.77 -3.57 0.73
CA ILE A 276 20.48 -3.32 1.98
C ILE A 276 19.66 -3.73 3.22
N ARG A 277 20.32 -4.07 4.34
CA ARG A 277 19.66 -4.34 5.63
C ARG A 277 19.38 -3.04 6.38
N ARG A 278 18.44 -3.07 7.34
CA ARG A 278 18.12 -1.92 8.23
C ARG A 278 19.37 -1.23 8.81
N THR A 279 20.39 -1.98 9.19
CA THR A 279 21.64 -1.48 9.79
C THR A 279 22.51 -0.63 8.84
N GLY A 280 22.18 -0.60 7.55
CA GLY A 280 22.75 0.27 6.52
C GLY A 280 21.92 1.51 6.19
N LEU A 281 20.79 1.74 6.88
CA LEU A 281 19.90 2.86 6.64
C LEU A 281 19.76 3.75 7.89
N ILE A 282 19.84 5.06 7.70
CA ILE A 282 19.61 6.10 8.73
C ILE A 282 18.38 6.93 8.31
N PRO A 283 17.46 7.32 9.22
CA PRO A 283 16.31 8.16 8.87
C PRO A 283 16.75 9.54 8.33
N TRP A 284 16.04 10.11 7.36
CA TRP A 284 16.45 11.38 6.70
C TRP A 284 16.82 12.49 7.69
N LYS A 285 16.00 12.72 8.72
CA LYS A 285 16.19 13.80 9.71
C LYS A 285 17.24 13.50 10.79
N ALA A 286 17.89 12.33 10.77
CA ALA A 286 18.88 11.92 11.77
C ALA A 286 20.35 12.12 11.32
N PHE A 287 20.57 12.58 10.09
CA PHE A 287 21.88 12.99 9.58
C PHE A 287 21.70 14.21 8.66
N ASN A 288 22.61 15.17 8.74
CA ASN A 288 22.63 16.36 7.90
C ASN A 288 24.08 16.62 7.48
N PRO A 289 24.45 16.45 6.20
CA PRO A 289 25.82 16.67 5.74
C PRO A 289 26.16 18.17 5.73
N VAL A 290 27.40 18.50 6.07
CA VAL A 290 27.94 19.84 5.86
C VAL A 290 28.34 19.95 4.39
N ILE A 291 27.61 20.76 3.63
CA ILE A 291 27.94 21.11 2.24
C ILE A 291 28.32 22.59 2.24
N PRO A 292 29.55 22.97 1.82
CA PRO A 292 29.93 24.38 1.73
C PRO A 292 29.01 25.16 0.80
N GLU A 293 28.63 26.38 1.20
CA GLU A 293 27.64 27.18 0.49
C GLU A 293 28.07 27.55 -0.94
N GLU A 294 29.38 27.70 -1.16
CA GLU A 294 30.01 27.89 -2.47
C GLU A 294 29.75 26.70 -3.40
N VAL A 295 30.03 25.47 -2.94
CA VAL A 295 29.75 24.25 -3.70
C VAL A 295 28.26 24.09 -3.97
N LEU A 296 27.40 24.42 -3.00
CA LEU A 296 25.94 24.39 -3.18
C LEU A 296 25.47 25.39 -4.26
N LYS A 297 25.98 26.62 -4.24
CA LYS A 297 25.71 27.64 -5.26
C LYS A 297 26.23 27.22 -6.64
N ASN A 298 27.47 26.76 -6.74
CA ASN A 298 28.08 26.37 -8.01
C ASN A 298 27.37 25.16 -8.66
N VAL A 299 26.84 24.22 -7.86
CA VAL A 299 26.16 23.03 -8.39
C VAL A 299 24.68 23.26 -8.77
N ILE A 300 24.00 24.22 -8.12
CA ILE A 300 22.53 24.40 -8.22
C ILE A 300 22.13 25.74 -8.83
N GLY A 301 22.89 26.81 -8.61
CA GLY A 301 22.66 28.14 -9.18
C GLY A 301 23.11 28.30 -10.63
N SER A 302 23.90 27.35 -11.15
CA SER A 302 24.51 27.40 -12.50
C SER A 302 23.50 27.20 -13.64
N ASN A 303 22.68 28.22 -13.89
CA ASN A 303 21.87 28.41 -15.09
C ASN A 303 22.47 29.45 -16.05
N SER A 304 23.62 30.06 -15.72
CA SER A 304 24.14 31.24 -16.43
C SER A 304 25.67 31.28 -16.54
N ASN A 305 26.21 30.56 -17.52
CA ASN A 305 27.24 30.97 -18.50
C ASN A 305 28.48 31.82 -18.14
N GLU A 306 28.82 32.07 -16.86
CA GLU A 306 29.98 32.86 -16.45
C GLU A 306 31.07 32.01 -15.77
N GLN A 307 32.21 31.96 -16.48
CA GLN A 307 33.59 31.64 -16.08
C GLN A 307 33.92 30.37 -15.25
N LEU A 308 35.08 29.79 -15.60
CA LEU A 308 35.55 28.49 -15.13
C LEU A 308 36.18 28.57 -13.73
N GLU A 309 35.33 28.43 -12.71
CA GLU A 309 35.72 27.80 -11.45
C GLU A 309 36.31 26.39 -11.71
N PRO A 310 37.15 25.84 -10.80
CA PRO A 310 37.74 24.52 -10.97
C PRO A 310 36.68 23.43 -11.15
N GLU A 311 36.94 22.48 -12.05
CA GLU A 311 35.97 21.45 -12.48
C GLU A 311 35.60 20.50 -11.32
N ILE A 312 34.53 20.83 -10.61
CA ILE A 312 33.98 20.03 -9.49
C ILE A 312 33.61 18.64 -10.03
N ASP A 313 34.19 17.60 -9.42
CA ASP A 313 33.96 16.21 -9.83
C ASP A 313 32.45 15.90 -9.98
N ILE A 314 32.09 15.27 -11.10
CA ILE A 314 30.69 15.00 -11.47
C ILE A 314 29.92 14.21 -10.39
N ASN A 315 30.61 13.39 -9.60
CA ASN A 315 30.04 12.62 -8.50
C ASN A 315 29.77 13.50 -7.26
N ILE A 316 30.63 14.48 -6.99
CA ILE A 316 30.37 15.54 -5.99
C ILE A 316 29.16 16.38 -6.41
N GLN A 317 29.09 16.79 -7.69
CA GLN A 317 27.92 17.51 -8.20
C GLN A 317 26.63 16.67 -8.06
N ASN A 318 26.69 15.39 -8.40
CA ASN A 318 25.55 14.47 -8.29
C ASN A 318 25.14 14.22 -6.83
N TYR A 319 26.09 14.22 -5.90
CA TYR A 319 25.80 14.15 -4.46
C TYR A 319 25.01 15.36 -3.98
N VAL A 320 25.51 16.57 -4.27
CA VAL A 320 24.87 17.83 -3.86
C VAL A 320 23.46 17.96 -4.47
N ARG A 321 23.29 17.59 -5.76
CA ARG A 321 21.97 17.48 -6.41
C ARG A 321 21.05 16.44 -5.75
N ALA A 322 21.60 15.30 -5.31
CA ALA A 322 20.83 14.27 -4.62
C ALA A 322 20.34 14.75 -3.23
N VAL A 323 21.19 15.44 -2.47
CA VAL A 323 20.83 15.99 -1.15
C VAL A 323 19.77 17.10 -1.28
N HIS A 324 19.88 17.97 -2.28
CA HIS A 324 18.88 19.00 -2.54
C HIS A 324 17.51 18.40 -2.88
N ARG A 325 17.45 17.50 -3.88
CA ARG A 325 16.20 16.83 -4.29
C ARG A 325 15.55 16.04 -3.17
N ALA A 326 16.35 15.40 -2.32
CA ALA A 326 15.84 14.70 -1.15
C ALA A 326 15.29 15.66 -0.09
N ASN A 327 15.87 16.87 0.08
CA ASN A 327 15.29 17.91 0.93
C ASN A 327 13.97 18.47 0.36
N GLU A 328 13.92 18.79 -0.94
CA GLU A 328 12.68 19.25 -1.62
C GLU A 328 11.54 18.23 -1.47
N ALA A 329 11.84 16.95 -1.74
CA ALA A 329 10.89 15.86 -1.57
C ALA A 329 10.50 15.67 -0.09
N ALA A 330 11.45 15.75 0.84
CA ALA A 330 11.16 15.63 2.28
C ALA A 330 10.28 16.78 2.81
N GLN A 331 10.37 17.98 2.25
CA GLN A 331 9.48 19.11 2.55
C GLN A 331 8.10 18.92 1.91
N THR A 332 8.04 18.44 0.66
CA THR A 332 6.80 18.21 -0.09
C THR A 332 5.96 17.08 0.50
N TYR A 333 6.60 15.99 0.94
CA TYR A 333 5.93 14.76 1.37
C TYR A 333 5.96 14.49 2.88
N SER A 334 6.68 15.29 3.69
CA SER A 334 6.39 15.34 5.13
C SER A 334 5.04 16.03 5.32
N PRO A 335 3.99 15.39 5.87
CA PRO A 335 2.81 16.13 6.28
C PRO A 335 3.22 17.10 7.40
N MET A 336 3.25 18.39 7.09
CA MET A 336 3.45 19.43 8.10
C MET A 336 2.30 19.37 9.10
N LYS A 337 2.56 18.78 10.27
CA LYS A 337 1.85 19.14 11.49
C LYS A 337 2.26 20.58 11.84
N MET A 338 1.62 21.55 11.20
CA MET A 338 1.55 22.90 11.76
C MET A 338 0.74 22.79 13.05
N PHE A 339 1.45 22.87 14.17
CA PHE A 339 0.91 22.95 15.53
C PHE A 339 0.78 24.42 15.94
#